data_AF-A0A2U1F7U1-F1
#
_entry.id   AF-A0A2U1F7U1-F1
#
_cell.length_a   1.000
_cell.length_b   1.000
_cell.length_c   1.000
_cell.angle_alpha   90.00
_cell.angle_beta   90.00
_cell.angle_gamma   90.00
#
_symmetry.space_group_name_H-M   'P 1'
#
loop_
_entity.id
_entity.type
_entity.pdbx_description
1 polymer ?
#
loop_
_entity_poly.entity_id
_entity_poly.type
_entity_poly.pdbx_seq_one_letter_code
_entity_poly.pdbx_strand_id
1 'polypeptide(L)'
;MSAPEVSRREQAAWRTRELVRGVAVTAFDSIEHREPIEGFHELSRPALDDPLAGVRAGRLVSDVAAGQLREWALRARGAGRTWDDVGEALELPAALVEGGTRAEAAWEWLVEHRPPAPSCEPGCPGSAVWTCTTCRGRVRDTGPFASHPDDRETGHVDGCTRRAAALQAWRRETEGGSHVEE
;
A
#
# COMPACT_ATOMS: atom_id res chain seq x y z
N MET A 1 -11.05 -31.04 26.24
CA MET A 1 -11.49 -30.37 25.00
C MET A 1 -10.74 -29.05 24.92
N SER A 2 -9.65 -28.98 24.13
CA SER A 2 -8.89 -27.74 23.96
C SER A 2 -9.61 -26.87 22.93
N ALA A 3 -9.81 -25.60 23.26
CA ALA A 3 -10.31 -24.61 22.29
C ALA A 3 -9.34 -24.54 21.10
N PRO A 4 -9.84 -24.38 19.86
CA PRO A 4 -8.95 -24.17 18.71
C PRO A 4 -8.16 -22.88 18.95
N GLU A 5 -6.83 -22.99 18.93
CA GLU A 5 -5.96 -21.81 18.91
C GLU A 5 -6.16 -21.06 17.59
N VAL A 6 -7.01 -20.04 17.62
CA VAL A 6 -7.23 -19.17 16.47
C VAL A 6 -5.97 -18.35 16.23
N SER A 7 -5.41 -18.43 15.03
CA SER A 7 -4.19 -17.71 14.68
C SER A 7 -4.38 -16.19 14.81
N ARG A 8 -3.30 -15.44 15.07
CA ARG A 8 -3.36 -13.97 15.14
C ARG A 8 -3.95 -13.35 13.85
N ARG A 9 -3.70 -13.97 12.70
CA ARG A 9 -4.23 -13.54 11.40
C ARG A 9 -5.74 -13.73 11.31
N GLU A 10 -6.25 -14.85 11.81
CA GLU A 10 -7.70 -15.10 11.88
C GLU A 10 -8.39 -14.18 12.88
N GLN A 11 -7.77 -13.90 14.03
CA GLN A 11 -8.29 -12.92 15.01
C GLN A 11 -8.36 -11.52 14.39
N ALA A 12 -7.34 -11.11 13.65
CA ALA A 12 -7.34 -9.82 12.94
C ALA A 12 -8.43 -9.78 11.87
N ALA A 13 -8.56 -10.83 11.05
CA ALA A 13 -9.61 -10.92 10.03
C ALA A 13 -11.01 -10.85 10.65
N TRP A 14 -11.22 -11.49 11.80
CA TRP A 14 -12.49 -11.42 12.52
C TRP A 14 -12.80 -10.00 13.00
N ARG A 15 -11.85 -9.32 13.63
CA ARG A 15 -12.00 -7.90 14.03
C ARG A 15 -12.27 -6.98 12.84
N THR A 16 -11.65 -7.22 11.69
CA THR A 16 -11.94 -6.44 10.48
C THR A 16 -13.37 -6.63 10.01
N ARG A 17 -13.91 -7.87 10.06
CA ARG A 17 -15.32 -8.11 9.73
C ARG A 17 -16.28 -7.41 10.69
N GLU A 18 -15.95 -7.38 11.99
CA GLU A 18 -16.69 -6.59 12.98
C GLU A 18 -16.64 -5.09 12.67
N LEU A 19 -15.46 -4.57 12.34
CA LEU A 19 -15.30 -3.17 11.96
C LEU A 19 -16.18 -2.81 10.75
N VAL A 20 -16.24 -3.67 9.73
CA VAL A 20 -17.10 -3.44 8.56
C VAL A 20 -18.58 -3.35 8.97
N ARG A 21 -19.07 -4.22 9.88
CA ARG A 21 -20.44 -4.12 10.39
C ARG A 21 -20.66 -2.86 11.22
N GLY A 22 -19.71 -2.50 12.09
CA GLY A 22 -19.77 -1.26 12.86
C GLY A 22 -19.82 -0.02 11.96
N VAL A 23 -19.09 0.00 10.84
CA VAL A 23 -19.16 1.06 9.84
C VAL A 23 -20.53 1.09 9.16
N ALA A 24 -21.14 -0.06 8.85
CA ALA A 24 -22.50 -0.12 8.30
C ALA A 24 -23.53 0.53 9.24
N VAL A 25 -23.43 0.25 10.54
CA VAL A 25 -24.31 0.84 11.55
C VAL A 25 -24.09 2.35 11.68
N THR A 26 -22.82 2.78 11.73
CA THR A 26 -22.49 4.18 12.07
C THR A 26 -22.62 5.14 10.88
N ALA A 27 -22.28 4.69 9.66
CA ALA A 27 -22.20 5.54 8.47
C ALA A 27 -23.33 5.33 7.46
N PHE A 28 -24.09 4.24 7.59
CA PHE A 28 -25.14 3.87 6.63
C PHE A 28 -26.46 3.48 7.31
N ASP A 29 -26.64 3.86 8.57
CA ASP A 29 -27.87 3.72 9.36
C ASP A 29 -28.47 2.29 9.40
N SER A 30 -27.62 1.26 9.32
CA SER A 30 -28.04 -0.14 9.42
C SER A 30 -28.12 -0.61 10.87
N ILE A 31 -28.90 -1.65 11.12
CA ILE A 31 -29.03 -2.33 12.41
C ILE A 31 -28.35 -3.69 12.33
N GLU A 32 -27.47 -4.00 13.30
CA GLU A 32 -26.89 -5.33 13.45
C GLU A 32 -27.79 -6.21 14.32
N HIS A 33 -28.12 -7.40 13.84
CA HIS A 33 -28.90 -8.42 14.55
C HIS A 33 -28.21 -9.79 14.53
N ARG A 34 -28.80 -10.75 15.25
CA ARG A 34 -28.34 -12.15 15.28
C ARG A 34 -29.26 -13.02 14.44
N GLU A 35 -28.72 -13.64 13.40
CA GLU A 35 -29.42 -14.64 12.58
C GLU A 35 -29.09 -16.05 13.05
N PRO A 36 -30.07 -16.92 13.32
CA PRO A 36 -29.84 -18.34 13.56
C PRO A 36 -29.14 -19.00 12.36
N ILE A 37 -28.25 -19.95 12.62
CA ILE A 37 -27.61 -20.74 11.57
C ILE A 37 -28.48 -21.97 11.30
N GLU A 38 -28.93 -22.13 10.06
CA GLU A 38 -29.75 -23.27 9.66
C GLU A 38 -29.03 -24.59 9.95
N GLY A 39 -29.74 -25.54 10.57
CA GLY A 39 -29.19 -26.83 11.01
C GLY A 39 -28.50 -26.80 12.39
N PHE A 40 -28.39 -25.63 13.04
CA PHE A 40 -27.76 -25.50 14.35
C PHE A 40 -28.62 -24.67 15.32
N HIS A 41 -29.33 -25.34 16.23
CA HIS A 41 -30.34 -24.72 17.10
C HIS A 41 -29.81 -23.69 18.12
N GLU A 42 -28.51 -23.66 18.40
CA GLU A 42 -27.90 -22.78 19.40
C GLU A 42 -26.87 -21.80 18.79
N LEU A 43 -26.60 -21.89 17.48
CA LEU A 43 -25.63 -21.04 16.83
C LEU A 43 -26.33 -19.91 16.09
N SER A 44 -25.86 -18.68 16.33
CA SER A 44 -26.28 -17.50 15.58
C SER A 44 -25.06 -16.75 15.06
N ARG A 45 -25.24 -16.09 13.92
CA ARG A 45 -24.22 -15.22 13.31
C ARG A 45 -24.69 -13.76 13.36
N PRO A 46 -23.77 -12.80 13.49
CA PRO A 46 -24.12 -11.40 13.28
C PRO A 46 -24.51 -11.15 11.82
N ALA A 47 -25.54 -10.35 11.61
CA ALA A 47 -26.02 -9.94 10.29
C ALA A 47 -26.50 -8.48 10.32
N LEU A 48 -26.65 -7.88 9.15
CA LEU A 48 -27.16 -6.53 8.98
C LEU A 48 -28.57 -6.60 8.39
N ASP A 49 -29.45 -5.71 8.82
CA ASP A 49 -30.82 -5.59 8.30
C ASP A 49 -30.87 -5.13 6.83
N ASP A 50 -29.92 -4.29 6.40
CA ASP A 50 -29.67 -3.93 5.00
C ASP A 50 -28.33 -4.54 4.51
N PRO A 51 -28.36 -5.63 3.73
CA PRO A 51 -27.16 -6.18 3.12
C PRO A 51 -26.38 -5.20 2.23
N LEU A 52 -27.05 -4.22 1.61
CA LEU A 52 -26.39 -3.21 0.79
C LEU A 52 -25.60 -2.21 1.64
N ALA A 53 -26.03 -1.94 2.88
CA ALA A 53 -25.22 -1.17 3.83
C ALA A 53 -23.90 -1.87 4.14
N GLY A 54 -23.92 -3.21 4.24
CA GLY A 54 -22.71 -4.02 4.36
C GLY A 54 -21.76 -3.86 3.16
N VAL A 55 -22.29 -3.83 1.94
CA VAL A 55 -21.49 -3.59 0.71
C VAL A 55 -20.85 -2.20 0.72
N ARG A 56 -21.65 -1.15 1.01
CA ARG A 56 -21.16 0.24 1.08
C ARG A 56 -20.08 0.41 2.17
N ALA A 57 -20.30 -0.20 3.34
CA ALA A 57 -19.33 -0.20 4.43
C ALA A 57 -18.04 -0.93 4.06
N GLY A 58 -18.14 -2.10 3.44
CA GLY A 58 -16.98 -2.84 2.94
C GLY A 58 -16.17 -2.02 1.94
N ARG A 59 -16.84 -1.32 1.02
CA ARG A 59 -16.18 -0.42 0.06
C ARG A 59 -15.46 0.73 0.76
N LEU A 60 -16.12 1.41 1.70
CA LEU A 60 -15.51 2.51 2.46
C LEU A 60 -14.27 2.05 3.25
N VAL A 61 -14.37 0.91 3.95
CA VAL A 61 -13.22 0.33 4.67
C VAL A 61 -12.08 -0.01 3.71
N SER A 62 -12.40 -0.55 2.53
CA SER A 62 -11.41 -0.87 1.50
C SER A 62 -10.71 0.40 0.97
N ASP A 63 -11.46 1.47 0.72
CA ASP A 63 -10.92 2.76 0.27
C ASP A 63 -10.00 3.40 1.33
N VAL A 64 -10.43 3.39 2.60
CA VAL A 64 -9.61 3.87 3.72
C VAL A 64 -8.35 3.02 3.90
N ALA A 65 -8.47 1.70 3.85
CA ALA A 65 -7.33 0.79 3.96
C ALA A 65 -6.32 0.99 2.82
N ALA A 66 -6.79 1.16 1.58
CA ALA A 66 -5.95 1.47 0.44
C ALA A 66 -5.23 2.83 0.60
N GLY A 67 -5.93 3.84 1.11
CA GLY A 67 -5.34 5.15 1.44
C GLY A 67 -4.24 5.04 2.51
N GLN A 68 -4.51 4.31 3.59
CA GLN A 68 -3.55 4.08 4.67
C GLN A 68 -2.34 3.27 4.21
N LEU A 69 -2.54 2.25 3.39
CA LEU A 69 -1.45 1.46 2.82
C LEU A 69 -0.50 2.35 2.02
N ARG A 70 -1.05 3.22 1.16
CA ARG A 70 -0.24 4.20 0.41
C ARG A 70 0.47 5.17 1.35
N GLU A 71 -0.19 5.69 2.37
CA GLU A 71 0.44 6.60 3.33
C GLU A 71 1.65 5.94 4.01
N TRP A 72 1.52 4.68 4.45
CA TRP A 72 2.62 3.93 5.04
C TRP A 72 3.75 3.65 4.05
N ALA A 73 3.44 3.31 2.80
CA ALA A 73 4.44 3.18 1.75
C ALA A 73 5.23 4.48 1.56
N LEU A 74 4.55 5.63 1.51
CA LEU A 74 5.19 6.94 1.39
C LEU A 74 6.03 7.32 2.62
N ARG A 75 5.59 6.95 3.84
CA ARG A 75 6.39 7.09 5.05
C ARG A 75 7.65 6.21 4.99
N ALA A 76 7.54 4.98 4.50
CA ALA A 76 8.69 4.09 4.30
C ALA A 76 9.69 4.68 3.29
N ARG A 77 9.19 5.23 2.17
CA ARG A 77 10.03 5.98 1.20
C ARG A 77 10.72 7.18 1.84
N GLY A 78 9.98 7.94 2.66
CA GLY A 78 10.50 9.04 3.47
C GLY A 78 11.61 8.63 4.42
N ALA A 79 11.49 7.43 5.02
CA ALA A 79 12.49 6.80 5.89
C ALA A 79 13.67 6.17 5.14
N GLY A 80 13.68 6.21 3.81
CA GLY A 80 14.79 5.72 2.98
C GLY A 80 14.64 4.31 2.44
N ARG A 81 13.50 3.64 2.63
CA ARG A 81 13.22 2.34 1.99
C ARG A 81 13.00 2.50 0.50
N THR A 82 13.41 1.54 -0.32
CA THR A 82 13.26 1.55 -1.79
C THR A 82 11.84 1.16 -2.21
N TRP A 83 11.51 1.29 -3.50
CA TRP A 83 10.26 0.72 -4.03
C TRP A 83 10.27 -0.82 -4.04
N ASP A 84 11.44 -1.44 -4.13
CA ASP A 84 11.58 -2.90 -3.99
C ASP A 84 11.23 -3.36 -2.57
N ASP A 85 11.76 -2.67 -1.54
CA ASP A 85 11.42 -2.93 -0.14
C ASP A 85 9.90 -2.82 0.12
N VAL A 86 9.25 -1.83 -0.51
CA VAL A 86 7.80 -1.65 -0.41
C VAL A 86 7.08 -2.81 -1.09
N GLY A 87 7.52 -3.22 -2.27
CA GLY A 87 6.96 -4.38 -2.95
C GLY A 87 7.16 -5.69 -2.18
N GLU A 88 8.27 -5.84 -1.48
CA GLU A 88 8.54 -7.01 -0.63
C GLU A 88 7.55 -7.03 0.55
N ALA A 89 7.32 -5.89 1.19
CA ALA A 89 6.33 -5.75 2.25
C ALA A 89 4.88 -5.98 1.78
N LEU A 90 4.61 -5.76 0.49
CA LEU A 90 3.33 -6.11 -0.17
C LEU A 90 3.24 -7.59 -0.58
N GLU A 91 4.27 -8.39 -0.30
CA GLU A 91 4.38 -9.80 -0.71
C GLU A 91 4.34 -9.97 -2.25
N LEU A 92 4.80 -8.96 -3.01
CA LEU A 92 4.89 -9.04 -4.46
C LEU A 92 6.08 -9.91 -4.89
N PRO A 93 5.92 -10.74 -5.94
CA PRO A 93 7.00 -11.59 -6.44
C PRO A 93 8.18 -10.74 -6.94
N ALA A 94 9.40 -11.27 -6.81
CA ALA A 94 10.63 -10.57 -7.20
C ALA A 94 10.70 -10.30 -8.72
N ALA A 95 10.25 -11.27 -9.51
CA ALA A 95 10.16 -11.19 -10.95
C ALA A 95 8.69 -11.36 -11.36
N LEU A 96 8.19 -10.42 -12.14
CA LEU A 96 6.85 -10.49 -12.71
C LEU A 96 6.90 -11.28 -14.02
N VAL A 97 5.82 -11.98 -14.33
CA VAL A 97 5.70 -12.79 -15.56
C VAL A 97 5.87 -11.94 -16.82
N GLU A 98 5.55 -10.65 -16.75
CA GLU A 98 5.62 -9.68 -17.85
C GLU A 98 7.00 -9.00 -17.99
N GLY A 99 8.01 -9.43 -17.23
CA GLY A 99 9.38 -8.88 -17.31
C GLY A 99 9.60 -7.60 -16.52
N GLY A 100 8.60 -7.13 -15.76
CA GLY A 100 8.73 -6.02 -14.83
C GLY A 100 9.40 -6.40 -13.51
N THR A 101 9.95 -5.40 -12.83
CA THR A 101 10.54 -5.53 -11.49
C THR A 101 9.47 -5.43 -10.40
N ARG A 102 9.73 -6.03 -9.24
CA ARG A 102 8.89 -5.85 -8.04
C ARG A 102 8.67 -4.38 -7.69
N ALA A 103 9.70 -3.54 -7.84
CA ALA A 103 9.61 -2.11 -7.59
C ALA A 103 8.59 -1.42 -8.52
N GLU A 104 8.53 -1.81 -9.78
CA GLU A 104 7.57 -1.30 -10.76
C GLU A 104 6.14 -1.73 -10.42
N ALA A 105 5.91 -3.00 -10.08
CA ALA A 105 4.57 -3.44 -9.65
C ALA A 105 4.12 -2.73 -8.37
N ALA A 106 5.01 -2.49 -7.41
CA ALA A 106 4.67 -1.74 -6.20
C ALA A 106 4.23 -0.30 -6.52
N TRP A 107 4.92 0.34 -7.47
CA TRP A 107 4.58 1.67 -7.96
C TRP A 107 3.23 1.68 -8.68
N GLU A 108 3.06 0.77 -9.64
CA GLU A 108 1.85 0.63 -10.44
C GLU A 108 0.62 0.42 -9.55
N TRP A 109 0.74 -0.46 -8.55
CA TRP A 109 -0.33 -0.76 -7.59
C TRP A 109 -0.70 0.44 -6.71
N LEU A 110 0.30 1.15 -6.15
CA LEU A 110 0.06 2.18 -5.12
C LEU A 110 -0.13 3.59 -5.69
N VAL A 111 0.36 3.85 -6.89
CA VAL A 111 0.42 5.19 -7.47
C VAL A 111 -0.45 5.30 -8.72
N GLU A 112 -0.35 4.35 -9.65
CA GLU A 112 -0.96 4.45 -10.97
C GLU A 112 -2.39 3.89 -11.04
N HIS A 113 -2.65 2.74 -10.42
CA HIS A 113 -3.98 2.10 -10.37
C HIS A 113 -4.98 2.78 -9.42
N ARG A 114 -4.78 4.07 -9.12
CA ARG A 114 -5.76 4.83 -8.33
C ARG A 114 -6.93 5.24 -9.23
N PRO A 115 -8.17 5.23 -8.71
CA PRO A 115 -9.26 5.92 -9.38
C PRO A 115 -8.80 7.34 -9.73
N PRO A 116 -8.95 7.79 -10.99
CA PRO A 116 -8.44 9.08 -11.41
C PRO A 116 -9.05 10.15 -10.52
N ALA A 117 -8.19 11.04 -9.99
CA ALA A 117 -8.71 12.26 -9.38
C ALA A 117 -9.49 13.03 -10.46
N PRO A 118 -10.64 13.65 -10.14
CA PRO A 118 -11.51 14.29 -11.12
C PRO A 118 -10.84 15.42 -11.93
N SER A 119 -9.63 15.84 -11.54
CA SER A 119 -8.82 16.88 -12.19
C SER A 119 -7.56 16.36 -12.89
N CYS A 120 -7.35 15.04 -12.97
CA CYS A 120 -6.17 14.48 -13.64
C CYS A 120 -6.51 14.20 -15.10
N GLU A 121 -5.84 14.91 -16.01
CA GLU A 121 -5.95 14.65 -17.44
C GLU A 121 -5.43 13.23 -17.76
N PRO A 122 -6.04 12.51 -18.72
CA PRO A 122 -5.52 11.22 -19.19
C PRO A 122 -4.06 11.35 -19.63
N GLY A 123 -3.17 10.51 -19.09
CA GLY A 123 -1.76 10.46 -19.49
C GLY A 123 -0.79 11.30 -18.65
N CYS A 124 -1.23 11.95 -17.57
CA CYS A 124 -0.29 12.48 -16.58
C CYS A 124 0.45 11.31 -15.91
N PRO A 125 1.80 11.23 -16.00
CA PRO A 125 2.54 10.16 -15.34
C PRO A 125 2.31 10.23 -13.83
N GLY A 126 2.18 9.06 -13.22
CA GLY A 126 2.03 8.96 -11.77
C GLY A 126 3.14 9.73 -11.06
N SER A 127 2.82 10.41 -9.97
CA SER A 127 3.86 10.90 -9.07
C SER A 127 3.44 10.72 -7.62
N ALA A 128 4.43 10.38 -6.80
CA ALA A 128 4.29 10.27 -5.37
C ALA A 128 4.91 11.51 -4.72
N VAL A 129 4.25 12.05 -3.71
CA VAL A 129 4.77 13.17 -2.93
C VAL A 129 4.86 12.75 -1.48
N TRP A 130 6.04 12.85 -0.89
CA TRP A 130 6.33 12.43 0.48
C TRP A 130 7.34 13.37 1.14
N THR A 131 7.52 13.25 2.46
CA THR A 131 8.46 14.09 3.21
C THR A 131 9.67 13.27 3.61
N CYS A 132 10.87 13.72 3.24
CA CYS A 132 12.10 13.05 3.65
C CYS A 132 12.30 13.17 5.16
N THR A 133 12.55 12.06 5.85
CA THR A 133 12.77 12.10 7.30
C THR A 133 14.13 12.69 7.68
N THR A 134 15.12 12.64 6.79
CA THR A 134 16.45 13.18 6.98
C THR A 134 16.51 14.70 6.80
N CYS A 135 16.08 15.20 5.64
CA CYS A 135 16.20 16.62 5.30
C CYS A 135 14.91 17.42 5.49
N ARG A 136 13.79 16.77 5.85
CA ARG A 136 12.44 17.37 5.96
C ARG A 136 11.90 18.00 4.66
N GLY A 137 12.60 17.86 3.54
CA GLY A 137 12.17 18.34 2.23
C GLY A 137 10.95 17.58 1.70
N ARG A 138 10.10 18.27 0.95
CA ARG A 138 8.95 17.70 0.25
C ARG A 138 9.42 17.13 -1.09
N VAL A 139 9.52 15.82 -1.18
CA VAL A 139 10.06 15.10 -2.34
C VAL A 139 8.95 14.71 -3.29
N ARG A 140 9.15 14.97 -4.58
CA ARG A 140 8.38 14.42 -5.69
C ARG A 140 9.17 13.25 -6.27
N ASP A 141 8.55 12.08 -6.29
CA ASP A 141 9.08 10.81 -6.78
C ASP A 141 8.27 10.43 -8.03
N THR A 142 8.95 10.04 -9.10
CA THR A 142 8.38 9.64 -10.40
C THR A 142 8.48 8.13 -10.64
N GLY A 143 8.91 7.37 -9.64
CA GLY A 143 8.96 5.92 -9.67
C GLY A 143 10.36 5.36 -9.95
N PRO A 144 10.47 4.03 -10.08
CA PRO A 144 11.74 3.33 -10.22
C PRO A 144 12.36 3.38 -11.61
N PHE A 145 11.70 4.01 -12.60
CA PHE A 145 11.98 3.82 -14.02
C PHE A 145 13.28 4.47 -14.54
N ALA A 146 13.69 5.62 -14.00
CA ALA A 146 14.91 6.31 -14.44
C ALA A 146 16.15 5.75 -13.74
N SER A 147 17.30 5.58 -14.40
CA SER A 147 18.47 4.96 -13.74
C SER A 147 19.12 5.84 -12.68
N HIS A 148 19.17 7.16 -12.91
CA HIS A 148 19.84 8.10 -12.01
C HIS A 148 18.90 8.58 -10.89
N PRO A 149 19.34 8.59 -9.61
CA PRO A 149 18.48 8.97 -8.48
C PRO A 149 17.83 10.36 -8.58
N ASP A 150 18.52 11.35 -9.14
CA ASP A 150 17.96 12.71 -9.29
C ASP A 150 16.89 12.82 -10.37
N ASP A 151 16.83 11.86 -11.29
CA ASP A 151 15.77 11.79 -12.32
C ASP A 151 14.51 11.12 -11.76
N ARG A 152 14.67 10.28 -10.72
CA ARG A 152 13.57 9.64 -9.98
C ARG A 152 12.97 10.57 -8.93
N GLU A 153 13.79 11.38 -8.26
CA GLU A 153 13.38 12.15 -7.08
C GLU A 153 13.88 13.61 -7.10
N THR A 154 12.96 14.55 -6.90
CA THR A 154 13.26 15.99 -6.78
C THR A 154 12.71 16.58 -5.47
N GLY A 155 13.31 17.64 -4.94
CA GLY A 155 12.81 18.35 -3.74
C GLY A 155 13.53 18.03 -2.42
N HIS A 156 14.67 17.33 -2.46
CA HIS A 156 15.59 17.24 -1.32
C HIS A 156 16.30 18.58 -1.08
N VAL A 157 16.59 18.89 0.19
CA VAL A 157 17.48 20.02 0.55
C VAL A 157 18.93 19.66 0.21
N ASP A 158 19.74 20.66 -0.13
CA ASP A 158 21.18 20.50 -0.35
C ASP A 158 21.87 19.83 0.85
N GLY A 159 22.76 18.89 0.55
CA GLY A 159 23.46 18.10 1.58
C GLY A 159 22.62 16.98 2.22
N CYS A 160 21.41 16.68 1.71
CA CYS A 160 20.60 15.58 2.22
C CYS A 160 21.36 14.24 2.17
N THR A 161 21.63 13.65 3.35
CA THR A 161 22.37 12.39 3.48
C THR A 161 21.67 11.21 2.79
N ARG A 162 20.34 11.15 2.81
CA ARG A 162 19.57 10.11 2.10
C ARG A 162 19.80 10.19 0.58
N ARG A 163 19.71 11.40 0.02
CA ARG A 163 19.99 11.63 -1.42
C ARG A 163 21.44 11.28 -1.74
N ALA A 164 22.39 11.72 -0.93
CA ALA A 164 23.80 11.42 -1.11
C ALA A 164 24.07 9.90 -1.07
N ALA A 165 23.43 9.16 -0.16
CA ALA A 165 23.55 7.71 -0.08
C ALA A 165 22.99 7.02 -1.33
N ALA A 166 21.84 7.48 -1.86
CA ALA A 166 21.28 6.96 -3.10
C ALA A 166 22.21 7.22 -4.31
N LEU A 167 22.79 8.41 -4.41
CA LEU A 167 23.77 8.75 -5.44
C LEU A 167 25.05 7.91 -5.33
N GLN A 168 25.53 7.65 -4.11
CA GLN A 168 26.69 6.78 -3.90
C GLN A 168 26.39 5.31 -4.24
N ALA A 169 25.19 4.81 -3.94
CA ALA A 169 24.77 3.47 -4.33
C ALA A 169 24.74 3.32 -5.85
N TRP A 170 24.09 4.27 -6.53
CA TRP A 170 24.08 4.33 -7.99
C TRP A 170 25.50 4.35 -8.59
N ARG A 171 26.40 5.20 -8.07
CA ARG A 171 27.80 5.24 -8.55
C ARG A 171 28.50 3.90 -8.45
N ARG A 172 28.35 3.20 -7.32
CA ARG A 172 28.94 1.87 -7.11
C ARG A 172 28.40 0.84 -8.10
N GLU A 173 27.11 0.89 -8.42
CA GLU A 173 26.48 0.02 -9.41
C GLU A 173 27.00 0.31 -10.83
N THR A 174 27.12 1.58 -11.20
CA THR A 174 27.61 1.97 -12.54
C THR A 174 29.11 1.77 -12.73
N GLU A 175 29.92 2.00 -11.69
CA GLU A 175 31.38 1.79 -11.71
C GLU A 175 31.74 0.30 -11.62
N GLY A 176 30.92 -0.52 -10.96
CA GLY A 176 31.08 -1.97 -10.90
C GLY A 176 30.65 -2.70 -12.18
N GLY A 177 29.81 -2.07 -13.02
CA GLY A 177 29.32 -2.63 -14.29
C GLY A 177 30.25 -2.41 -15.49
N SER A 178 31.30 -1.59 -15.37
CA SER A 178 32.23 -1.26 -16.46
C SER A 178 33.46 -2.19 -16.58
N HIS A 179 33.43 -3.36 -15.94
CA HIS A 179 34.51 -4.36 -15.99
C HIS A 179 33.99 -5.77 -16.31
N VAL A 180 33.34 -5.96 -17.45
CA VAL A 180 33.27 -7.28 -18.13
C VAL A 180 33.27 -7.05 -19.65
N GLU A 181 34.46 -6.84 -20.22
CA GLU A 181 34.75 -7.16 -21.63
C GLU A 181 36.21 -7.64 -21.71
N GLU A 182 36.39 -8.96 -21.79
CA GLU A 182 37.49 -9.64 -22.47
C GLU A 182 36.95 -10.89 -23.17
#